data_AF-A0A9D7YLA9-F1
#
_entry.id   AF-A0A9D7YLA9-F1
#
_cell.length_a   1.000
_cell.length_b   1.000
_cell.length_c   1.000
_cell.angle_alpha   90.00
_cell.angle_beta   90.00
_cell.angle_gamma   90.00
#
_symmetry.space_group_name_H-M   'P 1'
#
loop_
_entity.id
_entity.type
_entity.pdbx_description
1 polymer ?
#
loop_
_entity_poly.entity_id
_entity_poly.type
_entity_poly.pdbx_seq_one_letter_code
_entity_poly.pdbx_strand_id
1 'polypeptide(L)'
;MPIPAISTLAADATPALLTAMPIALVLAGAALLAVWGISRVRPDAFARLSRRGSDPSGRPAELTELGADLEELAERLAAMLDEKAARVERLIGAADERLAALERGGERVERPEVRVVATEFAGARAPAGFVAARDMEPDPLHREIFRLADDGRSPAEIAKALDEQIGKVQLILALRAP
;
A
#
# COMPACT_ATOMS: atom_id res chain seq x y z
N MET A 1 16.81 -26.89 -58.04
CA MET A 1 17.40 -27.16 -56.72
C MET A 1 16.39 -26.72 -55.65
N PRO A 2 15.77 -27.65 -54.90
CA PRO A 2 14.79 -27.31 -53.87
C PRO A 2 15.48 -26.87 -52.57
N ILE A 3 14.96 -25.81 -51.96
CA ILE A 3 15.39 -25.26 -50.67
C ILE A 3 14.70 -26.07 -49.55
N PRO A 4 15.41 -26.58 -48.53
CA PRO A 4 14.79 -27.34 -47.46
C PRO A 4 14.00 -26.43 -46.50
N ALA A 5 12.80 -26.87 -46.15
CA ALA A 5 11.94 -26.26 -45.14
C ALA A 5 12.60 -26.36 -43.76
N ILE A 6 12.79 -25.21 -43.10
CA ILE A 6 13.28 -25.13 -41.73
C ILE A 6 12.10 -25.39 -40.81
N SER A 7 12.12 -26.53 -40.14
CA SER A 7 11.14 -26.95 -39.13
C SER A 7 11.16 -25.99 -37.93
N THR A 8 10.10 -25.19 -37.78
CA THR A 8 9.79 -24.43 -36.57
C THR A 8 9.14 -25.36 -35.56
N LEU A 9 9.94 -26.08 -34.77
CA LEU A 9 9.46 -26.94 -33.70
C LEU A 9 10.31 -26.71 -32.44
N ALA A 10 9.87 -25.78 -31.58
CA ALA A 10 10.08 -25.74 -30.13
C ALA A 10 9.98 -24.30 -29.61
N ALA A 11 8.80 -23.88 -29.13
CA ALA A 11 8.68 -22.60 -28.42
C ALA A 11 7.50 -22.52 -27.43
N ASP A 12 6.99 -23.63 -26.89
CA ASP A 12 5.73 -23.59 -26.13
C ASP A 12 5.75 -24.21 -24.71
N ALA A 13 6.95 -24.32 -24.09
CA ALA A 13 7.09 -24.99 -22.79
C ALA A 13 7.42 -24.07 -21.59
N THR A 14 7.16 -22.75 -21.65
CA THR A 14 7.63 -21.80 -20.62
C THR A 14 6.63 -20.91 -19.86
N PRO A 15 5.28 -21.05 -19.89
CA PRO A 15 4.43 -20.18 -19.05
C PRO A 15 4.23 -20.68 -17.60
N ALA A 16 4.51 -21.95 -17.28
CA ALA A 16 4.20 -22.50 -15.96
C ALA A 16 5.19 -22.09 -14.85
N LEU A 17 6.44 -21.80 -15.19
CA LEU A 17 7.46 -21.42 -14.20
C LEU A 17 7.34 -19.96 -13.75
N LEU A 18 6.75 -19.08 -14.58
CA LEU A 18 6.62 -17.65 -14.25
C LEU A 18 5.49 -17.38 -13.23
N THR A 19 4.45 -18.20 -13.19
CA THR A 19 3.30 -18.01 -12.28
C THR A 19 3.51 -18.59 -10.88
N ALA A 20 4.44 -19.53 -10.72
CA ALA A 20 4.74 -20.15 -9.42
C ALA A 20 5.67 -19.31 -8.51
N MET A 21 6.48 -18.42 -9.11
CA MET A 21 7.43 -17.55 -8.39
C MET A 21 6.79 -16.65 -7.31
N PRO A 22 5.67 -15.93 -7.53
CA PRO A 22 5.10 -15.05 -6.50
C PRO A 22 4.60 -15.84 -5.29
N ILE A 23 4.01 -17.02 -5.49
CA ILE A 23 3.47 -17.85 -4.40
C ILE A 23 4.62 -18.38 -3.52
N ALA A 24 5.70 -18.86 -4.14
CA ALA A 24 6.87 -19.32 -3.42
C ALA A 24 7.52 -18.19 -2.58
N LEU A 25 7.54 -16.97 -3.12
CA LEU A 25 8.11 -15.81 -2.43
C LEU A 25 7.27 -15.37 -1.22
N VAL A 26 5.93 -15.41 -1.33
CA VAL A 26 5.02 -15.12 -0.21
C VAL A 26 5.18 -16.17 0.91
N LEU A 27 5.24 -17.46 0.56
CA LEU A 27 5.44 -18.52 1.54
C LEU A 27 6.81 -18.43 2.23
N ALA A 28 7.87 -18.14 1.47
CA ALA A 28 9.21 -17.92 2.02
C ALA A 28 9.25 -16.71 2.97
N GLY A 29 8.60 -15.60 2.59
CA GLY A 29 8.48 -14.41 3.45
C GLY A 29 7.72 -14.67 4.75
N ALA A 30 6.58 -15.38 4.67
CA ALA A 30 5.79 -15.76 5.84
C ALA A 30 6.58 -16.68 6.79
N ALA A 31 7.31 -17.66 6.25
CA ALA A 31 8.17 -18.54 7.05
C ALA A 31 9.31 -17.75 7.73
N LEU A 32 9.95 -16.83 7.00
CA LEU A 32 11.01 -16.00 7.55
C LEU A 32 10.51 -15.08 8.67
N LEU A 33 9.32 -14.48 8.51
CA LEU A 33 8.69 -13.65 9.55
C LEU A 33 8.30 -14.48 10.78
N ALA A 34 7.79 -15.70 10.59
CA ALA A 34 7.49 -16.60 11.70
C ALA A 34 8.76 -16.95 12.49
N VAL A 35 9.84 -17.35 11.80
CA VAL A 35 11.15 -17.65 12.42
C VAL A 35 11.73 -16.42 13.11
N TRP A 36 11.63 -15.25 12.47
CA TRP A 36 12.13 -13.99 13.05
C TRP A 36 11.31 -13.55 14.26
N GLY A 37 9.99 -13.69 14.21
CA GLY A 37 9.10 -13.42 15.34
C GLY A 37 9.43 -14.33 16.53
N ILE A 38 9.56 -15.63 16.29
CA ILE A 38 9.92 -16.62 17.33
C ILE A 38 11.32 -16.34 17.90
N SER A 39 12.31 -16.07 17.06
CA SER A 39 13.69 -15.82 17.50
C SER A 39 13.87 -14.49 18.23
N ARG A 40 13.02 -13.49 17.96
CA ARG A 40 13.07 -12.19 18.66
C ARG A 40 12.46 -12.23 20.05
N VAL A 41 11.60 -13.22 20.33
CA VAL A 41 11.07 -13.50 21.68
C VAL A 41 12.12 -14.30 22.48
N ARG A 42 13.22 -13.61 22.81
CA ARG A 42 14.19 -13.88 23.89
C ARG A 42 14.55 -15.36 24.21
N PRO A 43 15.65 -15.91 23.67
CA PRO A 43 16.15 -17.24 24.03
C PRO A 43 16.60 -17.38 25.51
N ASP A 44 16.85 -16.27 26.21
CA ASP A 44 17.34 -16.28 27.60
C ASP A 44 16.27 -16.68 28.64
N ALA A 45 14.98 -16.64 28.28
CA ALA A 45 13.90 -17.05 29.19
C ALA A 45 13.85 -18.59 29.31
N PHE A 46 14.09 -19.31 28.22
CA PHE A 46 13.99 -20.77 28.19
C PHE A 46 15.18 -21.44 28.89
N ALA A 47 16.39 -20.88 28.78
CA ALA A 47 17.58 -21.38 29.46
C ALA A 47 17.48 -21.32 30.99
N ARG A 48 16.70 -20.39 31.55
CA ARG A 48 16.46 -20.26 32.99
C ARG A 48 15.39 -21.23 33.51
N LEU A 49 14.42 -21.60 32.68
CA LEU A 49 13.36 -22.55 33.01
C LEU A 49 13.89 -23.99 33.15
N SER A 50 14.91 -24.36 32.36
CA SER A 50 15.50 -25.71 32.42
C SER A 50 16.40 -25.95 33.64
N ARG A 51 16.83 -24.90 34.36
CA ARG A 51 17.74 -25.01 35.51
C ARG A 51 17.06 -24.87 36.87
N ARG A 52 15.79 -24.47 36.91
CA ARG A 52 14.98 -24.42 38.14
C ARG A 52 14.24 -25.74 38.29
N GLY A 53 14.97 -26.73 38.79
CA GLY A 53 14.47 -28.06 39.09
C GLY A 53 13.24 -28.03 40.00
N SER A 54 12.19 -28.69 39.51
CA SER A 54 11.59 -29.85 40.16
C SER A 54 11.16 -29.71 41.62
N ASP A 55 10.17 -28.87 41.88
CA ASP A 55 9.15 -29.21 42.86
C ASP A 55 7.87 -29.63 42.10
N PRO A 56 7.57 -30.94 41.97
CA PRO A 56 6.44 -31.44 41.19
C PRO A 56 5.08 -31.16 41.85
N SER A 57 5.06 -30.66 43.08
CA SER A 57 3.83 -30.51 43.87
C SER A 57 3.13 -29.15 43.73
N GLY A 58 3.83 -28.08 43.31
CA GLY A 58 3.25 -26.73 43.17
C GLY A 58 2.78 -26.33 41.76
N ARG A 59 3.24 -27.03 40.72
CA ARG A 59 2.95 -26.68 39.30
C ARG A 59 1.49 -26.76 38.83
N PRO A 60 0.63 -27.70 39.28
CA PRO A 60 -0.73 -27.80 38.72
C PRO A 60 -1.60 -26.60 39.10
N ALA A 61 -1.34 -25.97 40.25
CA ALA A 61 -2.05 -24.76 40.68
C ALA A 61 -1.63 -23.54 39.83
N GLU A 62 -0.34 -23.34 39.59
CA GLU A 62 0.15 -22.23 38.75
C GLU A 62 -0.32 -22.35 37.28
N LEU A 63 -0.39 -23.57 36.74
CA LEU A 63 -0.88 -23.78 35.36
C LEU A 63 -2.39 -23.57 35.24
N THR A 64 -3.16 -23.82 36.30
CA THR A 64 -4.60 -23.56 36.30
C THR A 64 -4.89 -22.07 36.45
N GLU A 65 -4.12 -21.35 37.27
CA GLU A 65 -4.18 -19.89 37.37
C GLU A 65 -3.81 -19.22 36.03
N LEU A 66 -2.70 -19.62 35.40
CA LEU A 66 -2.30 -19.10 34.09
C LEU A 66 -3.34 -19.41 33.00
N GLY A 67 -3.99 -20.57 33.07
CA GLY A 67 -5.07 -20.93 32.16
C GLY A 67 -6.26 -19.98 32.26
N ALA A 68 -6.67 -19.65 33.49
CA ALA A 68 -7.73 -18.69 33.75
C ALA A 68 -7.38 -17.29 33.24
N ASP A 69 -6.15 -16.83 33.46
CA ASP A 69 -5.68 -15.52 32.96
C ASP A 69 -5.69 -15.45 31.43
N LEU A 70 -5.28 -16.54 30.75
CA LEU A 70 -5.30 -16.62 29.29
C LEU A 70 -6.73 -16.63 28.74
N GLU A 71 -7.65 -17.29 29.44
CA GLU A 71 -9.07 -17.30 29.08
C GLU A 71 -9.68 -15.89 29.22
N GLU A 72 -9.42 -15.20 30.33
CA GLU A 72 -9.86 -13.81 30.52
C GLU A 72 -9.28 -12.86 29.45
N LEU A 73 -7.99 -13.02 29.12
CA LEU A 73 -7.36 -12.24 28.05
C LEU A 73 -7.98 -12.55 26.68
N ALA A 74 -8.29 -13.81 26.40
CA ALA A 74 -8.92 -14.22 25.15
C ALA A 74 -10.35 -13.64 25.03
N GLU A 75 -11.14 -13.68 26.10
CA GLU A 75 -12.47 -13.06 26.15
C GLU A 75 -12.39 -11.56 25.93
N ARG A 76 -11.44 -10.88 26.59
CA ARG A 76 -11.23 -9.44 26.42
C ARG A 76 -10.80 -9.08 25.00
N LEU A 77 -9.94 -9.89 24.38
CA LEU A 77 -9.51 -9.69 22.99
C LEU A 77 -10.67 -9.91 22.02
N ALA A 78 -11.51 -10.92 22.24
CA ALA A 78 -12.70 -11.16 21.44
C ALA A 78 -13.66 -9.96 21.49
N ALA A 79 -13.96 -9.46 22.69
CA ALA A 79 -14.82 -8.29 22.87
C ALA A 79 -14.27 -7.04 22.17
N MET A 80 -12.95 -6.83 22.23
CA MET A 80 -12.30 -5.72 21.53
C MET A 80 -12.38 -5.87 20.00
N LEU A 81 -12.20 -7.09 19.47
CA LEU A 81 -12.32 -7.36 18.04
C LEU A 81 -13.75 -7.12 17.54
N ASP A 82 -14.77 -7.54 18.30
CA ASP A 82 -16.17 -7.28 17.98
C ASP A 82 -16.47 -5.77 17.94
N GLU A 83 -15.93 -4.99 18.88
CA GLU A 83 -16.05 -3.53 18.86
C GLU A 83 -15.41 -2.92 17.61
N LYS A 84 -14.23 -3.41 17.22
CA LYS A 84 -13.55 -2.94 15.99
C LYS A 84 -14.33 -3.35 14.74
N ALA A 85 -14.87 -4.56 14.67
CA ALA A 85 -15.69 -5.03 13.56
C ALA A 85 -16.93 -4.15 13.38
N ALA A 86 -17.67 -3.90 14.47
CA ALA A 86 -18.83 -3.00 14.45
C ALA A 86 -18.47 -1.57 14.04
N ARG A 87 -17.27 -1.08 14.40
CA ARG A 87 -16.78 0.22 13.93
C ARG A 87 -16.50 0.22 12.42
N VAL A 88 -15.90 -0.83 11.89
CA VAL A 88 -15.62 -0.98 10.46
C VAL A 88 -16.93 -1.04 9.66
N GLU A 89 -17.90 -1.84 10.11
CA GLU A 89 -19.22 -1.93 9.46
C GLU A 89 -19.92 -0.56 9.38
N ARG A 90 -19.88 0.24 10.45
CA ARG A 90 -20.42 1.61 10.44
C ARG A 90 -19.70 2.52 9.46
N LEU A 91 -18.38 2.40 9.35
CA LEU A 91 -17.59 3.21 8.41
C LEU A 91 -17.88 2.82 6.95
N ILE A 92 -18.06 1.54 6.68
CA ILE A 92 -18.45 1.04 5.34
C ILE A 92 -19.84 1.58 5.00
N GLY A 93 -20.83 1.44 5.89
CA GLY A 93 -22.17 1.97 5.66
C GLY A 93 -22.18 3.48 5.40
N ALA A 94 -21.40 4.25 6.16
CA ALA A 94 -21.26 5.70 5.94
C ALA A 94 -20.57 6.04 4.60
N ALA A 95 -19.64 5.21 4.14
CA ALA A 95 -19.01 5.37 2.83
C ALA A 95 -19.99 5.08 1.70
N ASP A 96 -20.78 4.00 1.82
CA ASP A 96 -21.80 3.62 0.84
C ASP A 96 -22.90 4.67 0.72
N GLU A 97 -23.36 5.24 1.85
CA GLU A 97 -24.32 6.35 1.85
C GLU A 97 -23.80 7.57 1.10
N ARG A 98 -22.52 7.91 1.28
CA ARG A 98 -21.86 9.02 0.57
C ARG A 98 -21.71 8.72 -0.91
N LEU A 99 -21.34 7.49 -1.27
CA LEU A 99 -21.23 7.07 -2.67
C LEU A 99 -22.59 7.17 -3.37
N ALA A 100 -23.65 6.64 -2.75
CA ALA A 100 -25.01 6.74 -3.27
C ALA A 100 -25.50 8.19 -3.37
N ALA A 101 -25.05 9.09 -2.49
CA ALA A 101 -25.33 10.52 -2.61
C ALA A 101 -24.62 11.17 -3.79
N LEU A 102 -23.35 10.80 -4.03
CA LEU A 102 -22.57 11.28 -5.17
C LEU A 102 -23.12 10.75 -6.49
N GLU A 103 -23.54 9.49 -6.57
CA GLU A 103 -24.14 8.91 -7.77
C GLU A 103 -25.45 9.61 -8.15
N ARG A 104 -26.33 9.84 -7.17
CA ARG A 104 -27.57 10.63 -7.37
C ARG A 104 -27.28 12.08 -7.79
N GLY A 105 -26.18 12.66 -7.32
CA GLY A 105 -25.73 13.98 -7.72
C GLY A 105 -25.13 14.00 -9.13
N GLY A 106 -24.32 13.01 -9.47
CA GLY A 106 -23.64 12.86 -10.75
C GLY A 106 -24.58 12.53 -11.90
N GLU A 107 -25.68 11.81 -11.65
CA GLU A 107 -26.74 11.59 -12.64
C GLU A 107 -27.53 12.88 -12.94
N ARG A 108 -27.59 13.80 -11.96
CA ARG A 108 -28.25 15.11 -12.09
C ARG A 108 -27.35 16.19 -12.67
N VAL A 109 -26.03 16.01 -12.57
CA VAL A 109 -25.09 16.62 -13.52
C VAL A 109 -25.22 15.82 -14.80
N GLU A 110 -26.40 15.95 -15.43
CA GLU A 110 -26.60 15.80 -16.86
C GLU A 110 -25.33 16.38 -17.46
N ARG A 111 -24.50 15.50 -18.05
CA ARG A 111 -23.27 15.91 -18.75
C ARG A 111 -23.67 17.20 -19.42
N PRO A 112 -23.10 18.37 -19.06
CA PRO A 112 -23.15 19.48 -19.97
C PRO A 112 -22.69 18.80 -21.24
N GLU A 113 -23.54 18.73 -22.26
CA GLU A 113 -23.03 18.42 -23.57
C GLU A 113 -21.91 19.44 -23.68
N VAL A 114 -20.68 18.98 -23.46
CA VAL A 114 -19.51 19.57 -24.03
C VAL A 114 -19.80 19.29 -25.48
N ARG A 115 -20.67 20.15 -26.04
CA ARG A 115 -20.65 20.54 -27.41
C ARG A 115 -19.23 21.02 -27.49
N VAL A 116 -18.36 20.07 -27.83
CA VAL A 116 -17.11 20.33 -28.47
C VAL A 116 -17.61 21.04 -29.72
N VAL A 117 -17.87 22.34 -29.57
CA VAL A 117 -17.83 23.25 -30.68
C VAL A 117 -16.40 23.02 -31.10
N ALA A 118 -16.22 22.16 -32.09
CA ALA A 118 -15.05 22.14 -32.90
C ALA A 118 -15.01 23.54 -33.51
N THR A 119 -14.58 24.52 -32.71
CA THR A 119 -13.93 25.70 -33.22
C THR A 119 -12.72 25.13 -33.91
N GLU A 120 -12.94 24.88 -35.20
CA GLU A 120 -11.96 24.90 -36.27
C GLU A 120 -11.04 26.10 -35.99
N PHE A 121 -10.04 25.90 -35.13
CA PHE A 121 -8.93 26.84 -34.94
C PHE A 121 -8.00 26.64 -36.13
N ALA A 122 -8.53 26.90 -37.32
CA ALA A 122 -7.74 27.19 -38.49
C ALA A 122 -7.14 28.59 -38.28
N GLY A 123 -5.87 28.64 -37.90
CA GLY A 123 -5.00 29.77 -38.25
C GLY A 123 -5.13 31.09 -37.49
N ALA A 124 -5.74 31.14 -36.30
CA ALA A 124 -5.63 32.30 -35.44
C ALA A 124 -4.27 32.31 -34.73
N ARG A 125 -3.30 32.98 -35.35
CA ARG A 125 -2.03 33.44 -34.79
C ARG A 125 -2.19 33.75 -33.29
N ALA A 126 -1.50 32.98 -32.46
CA ALA A 126 -1.52 33.15 -31.01
C ALA A 126 -1.30 34.64 -30.66
N PRO A 127 -2.11 35.24 -29.76
CA PRO A 127 -1.79 36.55 -29.23
C PRO A 127 -0.44 36.45 -28.52
N ALA A 128 0.57 37.12 -29.07
CA ALA A 128 1.94 37.20 -28.56
C ALA A 128 2.03 38.03 -27.26
N GLY A 129 1.11 37.81 -26.31
CA GLY A 129 0.89 38.66 -25.15
C GLY A 129 0.49 37.91 -23.88
N PHE A 130 0.58 36.58 -23.84
CA PHE A 130 0.53 35.86 -22.57
C PHE A 130 1.93 35.80 -21.96
N VAL A 131 2.20 36.84 -21.18
CA VAL A 131 3.02 36.86 -19.97
C VAL A 131 4.30 36.04 -20.10
N ALA A 132 5.39 36.74 -20.42
CA ALA A 132 6.74 36.31 -20.11
C ALA A 132 6.71 35.57 -18.77
N ALA A 133 6.95 34.26 -18.80
CA ALA A 133 7.15 33.45 -17.62
C ALA A 133 8.19 34.20 -16.80
N ARG A 134 7.73 34.89 -15.76
CA ARG A 134 8.63 35.51 -14.82
C ARG A 134 9.49 34.36 -14.34
N ASP A 135 10.80 34.51 -14.46
CA ASP A 135 11.81 33.70 -13.81
C ASP A 135 11.60 33.83 -12.29
N MET A 136 10.50 33.26 -11.79
CA MET A 136 10.28 33.00 -10.38
C MET A 136 11.24 31.88 -10.08
N GLU A 137 12.36 32.28 -9.48
CA GLU A 137 13.36 31.37 -8.99
C GLU A 137 12.66 30.24 -8.21
N PRO A 138 12.85 28.97 -8.61
CA PRO A 138 12.08 27.87 -8.07
C PRO A 138 12.27 27.80 -6.56
N ASP A 139 11.14 27.75 -5.85
CA ASP A 139 11.05 27.59 -4.41
C ASP A 139 12.08 26.53 -3.95
N PRO A 140 12.94 26.82 -2.95
CA PRO A 140 13.88 25.85 -2.41
C PRO A 140 13.21 24.50 -2.08
N LEU A 141 11.94 24.50 -1.66
CA LEU A 141 11.19 23.27 -1.39
C LEU A 141 10.99 22.41 -2.65
N HIS A 142 10.70 23.01 -3.80
CA HIS A 142 10.49 22.29 -5.06
C HIS A 142 11.78 21.60 -5.51
N ARG A 143 12.93 22.29 -5.37
CA ARG A 143 14.24 21.71 -5.68
C ARG A 143 14.51 20.47 -4.84
N GLU A 144 14.19 20.52 -3.55
CA GLU A 144 14.40 19.40 -2.64
C GLU A 144 13.47 18.22 -2.94
N ILE A 145 12.19 18.48 -3.24
CA ILE A 145 11.23 17.45 -3.68
C ILE A 145 11.75 16.74 -4.93
N PHE A 146 12.24 17.48 -5.93
CA PHE A 146 12.76 16.88 -7.16
C PHE A 146 14.05 16.09 -6.93
N ARG A 147 14.95 16.58 -6.08
CA ARG A 147 16.17 15.86 -5.70
C ARG A 147 15.84 14.49 -5.09
N LEU A 148 14.92 14.45 -4.12
CA LEU A 148 14.52 13.19 -3.47
C LEU A 148 13.76 12.25 -4.41
N ALA A 149 13.01 12.79 -5.36
CA ALA A 149 12.35 11.99 -6.41
C ALA A 149 13.36 11.39 -7.40
N ASP A 150 14.40 12.15 -7.76
CA ASP A 150 15.51 11.69 -8.61
C ASP A 150 16.36 10.61 -7.89
N ASP A 151 16.41 10.65 -6.55
CA ASP A 151 16.96 9.58 -5.71
C ASP A 151 16.07 8.31 -5.67
N GLY A 152 14.92 8.31 -6.37
CA GLY A 152 14.00 7.17 -6.47
C GLY A 152 13.03 7.01 -5.29
N ARG A 153 12.88 8.01 -4.43
CA ARG A 153 11.93 7.94 -3.30
C ARG A 153 10.48 8.07 -3.75
N SER A 154 9.59 7.38 -3.06
CA SER A 154 8.15 7.50 -3.30
C SER A 154 7.58 8.82 -2.74
N PRO A 155 6.46 9.33 -3.28
CA PRO A 155 5.84 10.57 -2.79
C PRO A 155 5.52 10.57 -1.29
N ALA A 156 5.16 9.41 -0.72
CA ALA A 156 4.88 9.27 0.71
C ALA A 156 6.15 9.39 1.57
N GLU A 157 7.28 8.85 1.10
CA GLU A 157 8.57 8.97 1.78
C GLU A 157 9.12 10.40 1.72
N ILE A 158 8.94 11.09 0.59
CA ILE A 158 9.33 12.49 0.42
C ILE A 158 8.53 13.38 1.36
N ALA A 159 7.20 13.20 1.40
CA ALA A 159 6.30 13.94 2.29
C ALA A 159 6.69 13.76 3.77
N LYS A 160 7.00 12.53 4.18
CA LYS A 160 7.47 12.24 5.54
C LYS A 160 8.84 12.85 5.85
N ALA A 161 9.76 12.87 4.88
CA ALA A 161 11.11 13.41 5.08
C ALA A 161 11.12 14.95 5.21
N LEU A 162 10.20 15.63 4.53
CA LEU A 162 10.09 17.09 4.51
C LEU A 162 9.03 17.66 5.46
N ASP A 163 8.33 16.79 6.21
CA ASP A 163 7.17 17.14 7.05
C ASP A 163 6.07 17.90 6.28
N GLU A 164 5.77 17.42 5.07
CA GLU A 164 4.83 18.05 4.14
C GLU A 164 3.66 17.12 3.80
N GLN A 165 2.58 17.68 3.26
CA GLN A 165 1.41 16.90 2.86
C GLN A 165 1.67 16.09 1.57
N ILE A 166 1.34 14.80 1.58
CA ILE A 166 1.52 13.89 0.43
C ILE A 166 0.89 14.46 -0.86
N GLY A 167 -0.31 15.04 -0.76
CA GLY A 167 -1.00 15.64 -1.91
C GLY A 167 -0.26 16.83 -2.53
N LYS A 168 0.37 17.68 -1.71
CA LYS A 168 1.19 18.81 -2.17
C LYS A 168 2.41 18.31 -2.94
N VAL A 169 3.08 17.28 -2.42
CA VAL A 169 4.22 16.64 -3.08
C VAL A 169 3.81 16.04 -4.43
N GLN A 170 2.70 15.28 -4.48
CA GLN A 170 2.19 14.72 -5.73
C GLN A 170 1.84 15.80 -6.75
N LEU A 171 1.21 16.90 -6.32
CA LEU A 171 0.89 18.02 -7.20
C LEU A 171 2.16 18.64 -7.82
N ILE A 172 3.19 18.89 -7.00
CA ILE A 172 4.47 19.45 -7.47
C ILE A 172 5.16 18.49 -8.45
N LEU A 173 5.13 17.18 -8.18
CA LEU A 173 5.69 16.17 -9.09
C LEU A 173 4.90 16.06 -10.40
N ALA A 174 3.57 16.17 -10.36
CA ALA A 174 2.73 16.14 -11.55
C ALA A 174 3.00 17.35 -12.47
N LEU A 175 3.35 18.50 -11.91
CA LEU A 175 3.74 19.69 -12.68
C LEU A 175 5.10 19.54 -13.40
N ARG A 176 5.91 18.55 -13.03
CA ARG A 176 7.20 18.23 -13.69
C ARG A 176 7.02 17.30 -14.89
N ALA A 177 6.02 16.42 -14.87
CA ALA A 177 5.80 15.46 -15.96
C ALA A 177 5.28 16.20 -17.20
N PRO A 178 6.05 16.25 -18.31
CA PRO A 178 5.60 16.87 -19.56
C PRO A 178 4.51 16.04 -20.24
#